data_AF-A0A1W9PPS3-F1
#
_entry.id   AF-A0A1W9PPS3-F1
#
_cell.length_a   1.000
_cell.length_b   1.000
_cell.length_c   1.000
_cell.angle_alpha   90.00
_cell.angle_beta   90.00
_cell.angle_gamma   90.00
#
_symmetry.space_group_name_H-M   'P 1'
#
loop_
_entity.id
_entity.type
_entity.pdbx_description
1 polymer ?
#
loop_
_entity_poly.entity_id
_entity_poly.type
_entity_poly.pdbx_seq_one_letter_code
_entity_poly.pdbx_strand_id
1 'polypeptide(L)'
;MGLNLKEQKVQELFSSQMLKHGFSQEQVKNASKLWKAVVRKRKIEREKPEGWAAAVMYTIAQLDFMPEWSQKAVGKIFAVSATTVRLKYTDIQIITKLEIADKRFSTKHEEFCENLNLQEGWGETTEDKIRSLLERWTANDAFQLLERISNVAAILEIDPINKYALTELATLWLELENYKNARLLLEKLLDLYPEFTEAHLLMGSYYLENEMFEKAVDEFVEAIQLTPVEEKRKLSMLYNFLGIAQWNAGDRILALKSWKQAVENDPTNKSAHENLRECTNEYGMPKALDQSLDDLFYLFSVKEKEYLDMVGKEWFESEEKFQAVLERIQEAWDALSDAQLRELERMSTAEKVVFLQKLPVDFSDLF
;
A
#
# COMPACT_ATOMS: atom_id res chain seq x y z
N MET A 1 -12.69 -43.13 -20.36
CA MET A 1 -14.13 -43.17 -20.00
C MET A 1 -14.86 -42.14 -20.83
N GLY A 2 -15.85 -42.57 -21.60
CA GLY A 2 -16.73 -41.67 -22.37
C GLY A 2 -17.70 -40.94 -21.46
N LEU A 3 -18.20 -39.78 -21.91
CA LEU A 3 -19.22 -39.00 -21.21
C LEU A 3 -20.56 -39.76 -21.21
N ASN A 4 -21.31 -39.69 -20.12
CA ASN A 4 -22.69 -40.17 -20.09
C ASN A 4 -23.64 -39.22 -20.85
N LEU A 5 -24.88 -39.64 -21.06
CA LEU A 5 -25.87 -38.90 -21.86
C LEU A 5 -26.12 -37.46 -21.34
N LYS A 6 -26.08 -37.23 -20.02
CA LYS A 6 -26.27 -35.88 -19.44
C LYS A 6 -25.05 -34.99 -19.67
N GLU A 7 -23.86 -35.57 -19.54
CA GLU A 7 -22.60 -34.86 -19.77
C GLU A 7 -22.39 -34.52 -21.25
N GLN A 8 -22.84 -35.39 -22.16
CA GLN A 8 -22.88 -35.12 -23.60
C GLN A 8 -23.82 -33.94 -23.90
N LYS A 9 -25.00 -33.90 -23.28
CA LYS A 9 -25.96 -32.80 -23.45
C LYS A 9 -25.39 -31.45 -23.01
N VAL A 10 -24.63 -31.39 -21.92
CA VAL A 10 -23.91 -30.15 -21.53
C VAL A 10 -22.92 -29.74 -22.61
N GLN A 11 -22.15 -30.69 -23.13
CA GLN A 11 -21.15 -30.44 -24.16
C GLN A 11 -21.76 -29.92 -25.46
N GLU A 12 -22.85 -30.53 -25.92
CA GLU A 12 -23.60 -30.09 -27.10
C GLU A 12 -24.14 -28.67 -26.93
N LEU A 13 -24.71 -28.37 -25.76
CA LEU A 13 -25.30 -27.06 -25.46
C LEU A 13 -24.27 -25.94 -25.52
N PHE A 14 -23.16 -26.04 -24.78
CA PHE A 14 -22.17 -24.96 -24.82
C PHE A 14 -21.48 -24.89 -26.18
N SER A 15 -21.19 -26.02 -26.83
CA SER A 15 -20.47 -26.02 -28.11
C SER A 15 -21.29 -25.31 -29.19
N SER A 16 -22.59 -25.59 -29.26
CA SER A 16 -23.51 -24.94 -30.19
C SER A 16 -23.64 -23.43 -29.93
N GLN A 17 -23.85 -23.04 -28.67
CA GLN A 17 -24.02 -21.63 -28.32
C GLN A 17 -22.73 -20.82 -28.48
N MET A 18 -21.58 -21.36 -28.08
CA MET A 18 -20.29 -20.69 -28.24
C MET A 18 -20.00 -20.37 -29.71
N LEU A 19 -20.17 -21.33 -30.62
CA LEU A 19 -19.99 -21.10 -32.06
C LEU A 19 -20.97 -20.05 -32.61
N LYS A 20 -22.25 -20.14 -32.22
CA LYS A 20 -23.29 -19.18 -32.62
C LYS A 20 -22.96 -17.75 -32.18
N HIS A 21 -22.25 -17.62 -31.07
CA HIS A 21 -21.93 -16.36 -30.42
C HIS A 21 -20.47 -15.91 -30.64
N GLY A 22 -19.79 -16.45 -31.65
CA GLY A 22 -18.52 -15.90 -32.13
C GLY A 22 -17.26 -16.44 -31.44
N PHE A 23 -17.37 -17.46 -30.58
CA PHE A 23 -16.20 -18.14 -30.06
C PHE A 23 -15.52 -18.96 -31.17
N SER A 24 -14.19 -19.01 -31.12
CA SER A 24 -13.40 -19.79 -32.07
C SER A 24 -13.56 -21.30 -31.87
N GLN A 25 -13.22 -22.08 -32.90
CA GLN A 25 -13.20 -23.54 -32.79
C GLN A 25 -12.24 -24.04 -31.70
N GLU A 26 -11.11 -23.36 -31.50
CA GLU A 26 -10.16 -23.74 -30.45
C GLU A 26 -10.71 -23.43 -29.04
N GLN A 27 -11.44 -22.33 -28.88
CA GLN A 27 -12.13 -22.00 -27.62
C GLN A 27 -13.19 -23.05 -27.26
N VAL A 28 -13.96 -23.53 -28.25
CA VAL A 28 -14.95 -24.60 -28.05
C VAL A 28 -14.30 -25.94 -27.71
N LYS A 29 -13.15 -26.23 -28.32
CA LYS A 29 -12.34 -27.40 -28.00
C LYS A 29 -11.77 -27.30 -26.58
N ASN A 30 -11.32 -26.13 -26.15
CA ASN A 30 -10.86 -25.88 -24.78
C ASN A 30 -12.00 -25.98 -23.77
N ALA A 31 -13.19 -25.46 -24.07
CA ALA A 31 -14.42 -25.68 -23.29
C ALA A 31 -14.69 -27.18 -23.09
N SER A 32 -14.53 -27.98 -24.15
CA SER A 32 -14.68 -29.43 -24.10
C SER A 32 -13.61 -30.13 -23.26
N LYS A 33 -12.36 -29.64 -23.26
CA LYS A 33 -11.29 -30.14 -22.36
C LYS A 33 -11.62 -29.81 -20.90
N LEU A 34 -12.03 -28.57 -20.63
CA LEU A 34 -12.42 -28.09 -19.30
C LEU A 34 -13.59 -28.91 -18.74
N TRP A 35 -14.63 -29.11 -19.53
CA TRP A 35 -15.80 -29.90 -19.13
C TRP A 35 -15.43 -31.34 -18.76
N LYS A 36 -14.59 -32.00 -19.55
CA LYS A 36 -14.07 -33.33 -19.24
C LYS A 36 -13.27 -33.34 -17.94
N ALA A 37 -12.51 -32.29 -17.63
CA ALA A 37 -11.76 -32.17 -16.38
C ALA A 37 -12.69 -32.06 -15.17
N VAL A 38 -13.79 -31.31 -15.28
CA VAL A 38 -14.82 -31.18 -14.25
C VAL A 38 -15.48 -32.53 -13.96
N VAL A 39 -15.98 -33.19 -15.00
CA VAL A 39 -16.71 -34.47 -14.90
C VAL A 39 -15.84 -35.60 -14.32
N ARG A 40 -14.54 -35.63 -14.64
CA ARG A 40 -13.61 -36.62 -14.08
C ARG A 40 -13.48 -36.55 -12.55
N LYS A 41 -13.65 -35.36 -11.98
CA LYS A 41 -13.43 -35.09 -10.55
C LYS A 41 -14.73 -34.97 -9.75
N ARG A 42 -15.88 -34.80 -10.41
CA ARG A 42 -17.19 -34.69 -9.75
C ARG A 42 -18.28 -35.40 -10.56
N LYS A 43 -19.02 -36.29 -9.91
CA LYS A 43 -20.26 -36.86 -10.47
C LYS A 43 -21.39 -35.83 -10.41
N ILE A 44 -21.97 -35.50 -11.56
CA ILE A 44 -23.06 -34.52 -11.68
C ILE A 44 -24.38 -35.28 -11.85
N GLU A 45 -25.01 -35.67 -10.74
CA GLU A 45 -26.18 -36.57 -10.80
C GLU A 45 -27.55 -35.85 -10.76
N ARG A 46 -27.61 -34.56 -10.41
CA ARG A 46 -28.89 -33.87 -10.13
C ARG A 46 -29.09 -32.48 -10.74
N GLU A 47 -28.16 -32.01 -11.56
CA GLU A 47 -28.16 -30.62 -12.00
C GLU A 47 -28.61 -30.44 -13.45
N LYS A 48 -29.22 -29.29 -13.74
CA LYS A 48 -29.69 -28.93 -15.08
C LYS A 48 -28.49 -28.65 -16.01
N PRO A 49 -28.47 -29.21 -17.23
CA PRO A 49 -27.32 -29.08 -18.12
C PRO A 49 -27.05 -27.63 -18.56
N GLU A 50 -28.07 -26.79 -18.61
CA GLU A 50 -27.99 -25.39 -19.03
C GLU A 50 -27.11 -24.55 -18.08
N GLY A 51 -27.15 -24.84 -16.77
CA GLY A 51 -26.34 -24.12 -15.78
C GLY A 51 -24.84 -24.41 -15.91
N TRP A 52 -24.48 -25.66 -16.17
CA TRP A 52 -23.09 -26.05 -16.44
C TRP A 52 -22.61 -25.56 -17.80
N ALA A 53 -23.45 -25.64 -18.83
CA ALA A 53 -23.12 -25.14 -20.16
C ALA A 53 -22.84 -23.62 -20.12
N ALA A 54 -23.68 -22.86 -19.41
CA ALA A 54 -23.47 -21.45 -19.16
C ALA A 54 -22.16 -21.17 -18.41
N ALA A 55 -21.89 -21.91 -17.34
CA ALA A 55 -20.66 -21.73 -16.57
C ALA A 55 -19.40 -22.09 -17.36
N VAL A 56 -19.43 -23.13 -18.18
CA VAL A 56 -18.29 -23.51 -19.05
C VAL A 56 -18.02 -22.43 -20.09
N MET A 57 -19.06 -21.93 -20.76
CA MET A 57 -18.93 -20.82 -21.73
C MET A 57 -18.37 -19.57 -21.04
N TYR A 58 -18.92 -19.20 -19.89
CA TYR A 58 -18.42 -18.08 -19.09
C TYR A 58 -16.96 -18.28 -18.69
N THR A 59 -16.57 -19.49 -18.26
CA THR A 59 -15.19 -19.79 -17.85
C THR A 59 -14.20 -19.56 -18.98
N ILE A 60 -14.49 -20.04 -20.20
CA ILE A 60 -13.62 -19.81 -21.35
C ILE A 60 -13.53 -18.32 -21.69
N ALA A 61 -14.66 -17.60 -21.64
CA ALA A 61 -14.66 -16.17 -21.90
C ALA A 61 -13.77 -15.40 -20.91
N GLN A 62 -13.74 -15.80 -19.63
CA GLN A 62 -12.86 -15.18 -18.63
C GLN A 62 -11.39 -15.55 -18.84
N LEU A 63 -11.11 -16.81 -19.19
CA LEU A 63 -9.74 -17.28 -19.45
C LEU A 63 -9.11 -16.62 -20.70
N ASP A 64 -9.94 -16.15 -21.62
CA ASP A 64 -9.51 -15.48 -22.85
C ASP A 64 -9.79 -13.97 -22.83
N PHE A 65 -10.03 -13.41 -21.64
CA PHE A 65 -10.18 -11.97 -21.42
C PHE A 65 -11.22 -11.31 -22.33
N MET A 66 -12.42 -11.90 -22.42
CA MET A 66 -13.52 -11.40 -23.25
C MET A 66 -14.55 -10.64 -22.38
N PRO A 67 -14.39 -9.31 -22.18
CA PRO A 67 -15.11 -8.54 -21.17
C PRO A 67 -16.61 -8.38 -21.45
N GLU A 68 -17.04 -8.55 -22.70
CA GLU A 68 -18.44 -8.48 -23.10
C GLU A 68 -19.30 -9.64 -22.53
N TRP A 69 -18.65 -10.73 -22.08
CA TRP A 69 -19.31 -11.94 -21.59
C TRP A 69 -19.52 -11.95 -20.08
N SER A 70 -20.38 -11.05 -19.58
CA SER A 70 -20.80 -11.07 -18.17
C SER A 70 -21.65 -12.30 -17.81
N GLN A 71 -21.71 -12.65 -16.52
CA GLN A 71 -22.59 -13.72 -15.99
C GLN A 71 -24.06 -13.53 -16.39
N LYS A 72 -24.51 -12.27 -16.46
CA LYS A 72 -25.86 -11.90 -16.91
C LYS A 72 -26.05 -12.11 -18.41
N ALA A 73 -25.03 -11.78 -19.22
CA ALA A 73 -25.06 -12.00 -20.66
C ALA A 73 -25.13 -13.51 -20.99
N VAL A 74 -24.26 -14.31 -20.38
CA VAL A 74 -24.24 -15.77 -20.56
C VAL A 74 -25.51 -16.42 -20.00
N GLY A 75 -25.98 -15.98 -18.82
CA GLY A 75 -27.21 -16.48 -18.22
C GLY A 75 -28.45 -16.32 -19.12
N LYS A 76 -28.56 -15.19 -19.85
CA LYS A 76 -29.63 -14.97 -20.83
C LYS A 76 -29.63 -16.01 -21.96
N ILE A 77 -28.46 -16.41 -22.46
CA ILE A 77 -28.33 -17.37 -23.57
C ILE A 77 -28.88 -18.74 -23.16
N PHE A 78 -28.58 -19.18 -21.94
CA PHE A 78 -28.97 -20.50 -21.45
C PHE A 78 -30.26 -20.48 -20.61
N ALA A 79 -30.96 -19.34 -20.54
CA ALA A 79 -32.15 -19.15 -19.71
C ALA A 79 -31.95 -19.54 -18.22
N VAL A 80 -30.80 -19.15 -17.65
CA VAL A 80 -30.46 -19.36 -16.23
C VAL A 80 -30.11 -18.03 -15.55
N SER A 81 -30.23 -17.98 -14.22
CA SER A 81 -29.88 -16.77 -13.47
C SER A 81 -28.37 -16.53 -13.45
N ALA A 82 -27.94 -15.25 -13.37
CA ALA A 82 -26.53 -14.91 -13.19
C ALA A 82 -25.93 -15.56 -11.92
N THR A 83 -26.72 -15.67 -10.85
CA THR A 83 -26.35 -16.39 -9.62
C THR A 83 -26.04 -17.86 -9.89
N THR A 84 -26.83 -18.52 -10.74
CA THR A 84 -26.58 -19.91 -11.15
C THR A 84 -25.26 -20.03 -11.91
N VAL A 85 -24.99 -19.11 -12.85
CA VAL A 85 -23.72 -19.07 -13.59
C VAL A 85 -22.54 -18.89 -12.63
N ARG A 86 -22.64 -17.95 -11.69
CA ARG A 86 -21.61 -17.69 -10.67
C ARG A 86 -21.31 -18.92 -9.82
N LEU A 87 -22.33 -19.55 -9.24
CA LEU A 87 -22.14 -20.71 -8.35
C LEU A 87 -21.47 -21.87 -9.09
N LYS A 88 -21.87 -22.12 -10.33
CA LYS A 88 -21.29 -23.20 -11.16
C LYS A 88 -19.90 -22.84 -11.66
N TYR A 89 -19.64 -21.56 -11.97
CA TYR A 89 -18.30 -21.06 -12.28
C TYR A 89 -17.34 -21.29 -11.09
N THR A 90 -17.76 -20.94 -9.87
CA THR A 90 -17.00 -21.22 -8.65
C THR A 90 -16.75 -22.72 -8.46
N ASP A 91 -17.76 -23.56 -8.71
CA ASP A 91 -17.59 -25.02 -8.70
C ASP A 91 -16.48 -25.46 -9.69
N ILE A 92 -16.48 -24.93 -10.92
CA ILE A 92 -15.47 -25.23 -11.94
C ILE A 92 -14.07 -24.83 -11.45
N GLN A 93 -13.92 -23.60 -10.92
CA GLN A 93 -12.64 -23.10 -10.42
C GLN A 93 -12.07 -24.00 -9.32
N ILE A 94 -12.89 -24.37 -8.33
CA ILE A 94 -12.48 -25.23 -7.21
C ILE A 94 -12.09 -26.62 -7.70
N ILE A 95 -12.92 -27.24 -8.56
CA ILE A 95 -12.70 -28.61 -9.03
C ILE A 95 -11.43 -28.70 -9.88
N THR A 96 -11.20 -27.71 -10.74
CA THR A 96 -10.10 -27.73 -11.70
C THR A 96 -8.82 -27.11 -11.17
N LYS A 97 -8.91 -26.40 -10.02
CA LYS A 97 -7.85 -25.50 -9.53
C LYS A 97 -7.43 -24.57 -10.66
N LEU A 98 -8.40 -23.80 -11.14
CA LEU A 98 -8.23 -23.00 -12.36
C LEU A 98 -7.36 -21.77 -12.06
N GLU A 99 -6.29 -21.60 -12.82
CA GLU A 99 -5.42 -20.42 -12.76
C GLU A 99 -5.87 -19.36 -13.79
N ILE A 100 -5.36 -18.13 -13.69
CA ILE A 100 -5.62 -17.08 -14.69
C ILE A 100 -4.91 -17.45 -15.99
N ALA A 101 -5.60 -17.23 -17.11
CA ALA A 101 -5.11 -17.60 -18.44
C ALA A 101 -4.57 -19.04 -18.48
N ASP A 102 -5.17 -19.96 -17.72
CA ASP A 102 -4.68 -21.32 -17.53
C ASP A 102 -4.36 -21.96 -18.89
N LYS A 103 -3.07 -22.26 -19.12
CA LYS A 103 -2.57 -22.79 -20.40
C LYS A 103 -3.29 -24.05 -20.90
N ARG A 104 -3.96 -24.77 -20.01
CA ARG A 104 -4.75 -25.95 -20.37
C ARG A 104 -6.02 -25.60 -21.15
N PHE A 105 -6.55 -24.40 -20.97
CA PHE A 105 -7.89 -24.00 -21.38
C PHE A 105 -7.97 -22.61 -22.04
N SER A 106 -6.99 -21.74 -21.85
CA SER A 106 -6.93 -20.41 -22.49
C SER A 106 -6.28 -20.50 -23.88
N THR A 107 -6.79 -19.74 -24.84
CA THR A 107 -6.13 -19.45 -26.12
C THR A 107 -5.24 -18.22 -26.06
N LYS A 108 -5.41 -17.40 -25.01
CA LYS A 108 -4.65 -16.17 -24.76
C LYS A 108 -3.51 -16.36 -23.78
N HIS A 109 -3.18 -17.60 -23.37
CA HIS A 109 -2.11 -17.86 -22.41
C HIS A 109 -0.75 -17.30 -22.86
N GLU A 110 -0.34 -17.60 -24.10
CA GLU A 110 0.95 -17.13 -24.63
C GLU A 110 0.95 -15.60 -24.77
N GLU A 111 -0.11 -15.00 -25.30
CA GLU A 111 -0.28 -13.54 -25.37
C GLU A 111 -0.30 -12.88 -23.99
N PHE A 112 -0.91 -13.51 -22.99
CA PHE A 112 -0.89 -13.05 -21.60
C PHE A 112 0.53 -13.10 -21.02
N CYS A 113 1.25 -14.21 -21.21
CA CYS A 113 2.65 -14.34 -20.81
C CYS A 113 3.57 -13.40 -21.59
N GLU A 114 3.32 -13.15 -22.88
CA GLU A 114 4.07 -12.22 -23.73
C GLU A 114 3.81 -10.77 -23.36
N ASN A 115 2.57 -10.37 -23.08
CA ASN A 115 2.25 -9.05 -22.54
C ASN A 115 2.89 -8.84 -21.15
N LEU A 116 3.09 -9.91 -20.39
CA LEU A 116 3.90 -9.89 -19.18
C LEU A 116 5.42 -9.87 -19.48
N ASN A 117 5.89 -10.48 -20.58
CA ASN A 117 7.31 -10.60 -20.95
C ASN A 117 7.85 -9.48 -21.86
N LEU A 118 7.02 -8.66 -22.51
CA LEU A 118 7.42 -7.60 -23.46
C LEU A 118 8.16 -6.42 -22.81
N GLN A 119 8.55 -6.53 -21.54
CA GLN A 119 9.54 -5.68 -20.90
C GLN A 119 10.73 -6.53 -20.39
N GLU A 120 11.57 -7.08 -21.27
CA GLU A 120 12.69 -7.93 -20.82
C GLU A 120 13.45 -7.32 -19.62
N GLY A 121 13.52 -8.12 -18.55
CA GLY A 121 13.94 -7.71 -17.21
C GLY A 121 13.20 -8.40 -16.06
N TRP A 122 12.32 -9.37 -16.35
CA TRP A 122 11.58 -10.16 -15.36
C TRP A 122 12.36 -11.42 -15.01
N GLY A 123 13.13 -11.39 -13.91
CA GLY A 123 13.52 -12.62 -13.24
C GLY A 123 12.30 -13.26 -12.56
N GLU A 124 12.41 -14.53 -12.16
CA GLU A 124 11.45 -15.18 -11.25
C GLU A 124 11.09 -14.21 -10.12
N THR A 125 9.83 -13.77 -10.02
CA THR A 125 9.15 -13.21 -8.81
C THR A 125 7.85 -12.44 -9.09
N THR A 126 7.58 -11.93 -10.31
CA THR A 126 6.32 -11.17 -10.52
C THR A 126 5.10 -12.08 -10.66
N GLU A 127 5.21 -13.14 -11.45
CA GLU A 127 4.11 -14.10 -11.64
C GLU A 127 3.79 -14.88 -10.36
N ASP A 128 4.81 -15.25 -9.57
CA ASP A 128 4.64 -15.94 -8.27
C ASP A 128 4.09 -15.02 -7.18
N LYS A 129 4.46 -13.73 -7.15
CA LYS A 129 3.85 -12.75 -6.24
C LYS A 129 2.42 -12.47 -6.61
N ILE A 130 2.11 -12.25 -7.90
CA ILE A 130 0.74 -12.12 -8.40
C ILE A 130 -0.05 -13.38 -8.02
N ARG A 131 0.49 -14.58 -8.22
CA ARG A 131 -0.12 -15.85 -7.80
C ARG A 131 -0.38 -15.91 -6.28
N SER A 132 0.58 -15.53 -5.43
CA SER A 132 0.39 -15.49 -3.98
C SER A 132 -0.63 -14.43 -3.50
N LEU A 133 -0.70 -13.29 -4.21
CA LEU A 133 -1.65 -12.21 -3.93
C LEU A 133 -3.06 -12.64 -4.36
N LEU A 134 -3.19 -13.30 -5.50
CA LEU A 134 -4.42 -13.91 -5.99
C LEU A 134 -4.92 -15.05 -5.08
N GLU A 135 -4.03 -15.76 -4.38
CA GLU A 135 -4.40 -16.76 -3.38
C GLU A 135 -4.93 -16.13 -2.07
N ARG A 136 -4.54 -14.89 -1.75
CA ARG A 136 -5.01 -14.14 -0.56
C ARG A 136 -6.29 -13.33 -0.81
N TRP A 137 -6.51 -12.89 -2.04
CA TRP A 137 -7.58 -11.97 -2.41
C TRP A 137 -8.82 -12.72 -2.90
N THR A 138 -10.01 -12.19 -2.66
CA THR A 138 -11.22 -12.81 -3.22
C THR A 138 -11.20 -12.64 -4.74
N ALA A 139 -11.87 -13.53 -5.49
CA ALA A 139 -11.93 -13.45 -6.96
C ALA A 139 -12.43 -12.09 -7.50
N ASN A 140 -13.08 -11.28 -6.66
CA ASN A 140 -13.57 -9.95 -7.00
C ASN A 140 -12.50 -8.86 -6.91
N ASP A 141 -11.55 -8.97 -5.98
CA ASP A 141 -10.48 -7.97 -5.79
C ASP A 141 -9.38 -8.18 -6.84
N ALA A 142 -9.09 -9.45 -7.15
CA ALA A 142 -8.27 -9.85 -8.29
C ALA A 142 -8.83 -9.31 -9.62
N PHE A 143 -10.15 -9.37 -9.81
CA PHE A 143 -10.81 -8.87 -11.02
C PHE A 143 -10.68 -7.35 -11.16
N GLN A 144 -10.90 -6.59 -10.08
CA GLN A 144 -10.75 -5.13 -10.10
C GLN A 144 -9.31 -4.70 -10.39
N LEU A 145 -8.34 -5.40 -9.82
CA LEU A 145 -6.92 -5.16 -10.11
C LEU A 145 -6.60 -5.39 -11.60
N LEU A 146 -7.10 -6.49 -12.18
CA LEU A 146 -6.90 -6.80 -13.59
C LEU A 146 -7.60 -5.81 -14.52
N GLU A 147 -8.79 -5.34 -14.14
CA GLU A 147 -9.50 -4.27 -14.86
C GLU A 147 -8.70 -2.96 -14.83
N ARG A 148 -8.13 -2.57 -13.67
CA ARG A 148 -7.23 -1.42 -13.56
C ARG A 148 -6.01 -1.58 -14.48
N ILE A 149 -5.32 -2.71 -14.42
CA ILE A 149 -4.15 -2.99 -15.26
C ILE A 149 -4.52 -2.95 -16.76
N SER A 150 -5.63 -3.58 -17.16
CA SER A 150 -6.07 -3.62 -18.56
C SER A 150 -6.46 -2.25 -19.09
N ASN A 151 -7.16 -1.43 -18.29
CA ASN A 151 -7.54 -0.07 -18.66
C ASN A 151 -6.29 0.82 -18.81
N VAL A 152 -5.34 0.70 -17.88
CA VAL A 152 -4.06 1.43 -17.94
C VAL A 152 -3.26 1.02 -19.18
N ALA A 153 -3.16 -0.27 -19.48
CA ALA A 153 -2.46 -0.77 -20.66
C ALA A 153 -3.05 -0.21 -21.96
N ALA A 154 -4.38 -0.23 -22.10
CA ALA A 154 -5.06 0.33 -23.27
C ALA A 154 -4.80 1.83 -23.46
N ILE A 155 -4.69 2.60 -22.37
CA ILE A 155 -4.33 4.03 -22.45
C ILE A 155 -2.88 4.18 -22.89
N LEU A 156 -1.96 3.38 -22.34
CA LEU A 156 -0.53 3.46 -22.66
C LEU A 156 -0.19 2.96 -24.08
N GLU A 157 -1.02 2.11 -24.69
CA GLU A 157 -0.90 1.76 -26.11
C GLU A 157 -1.19 2.97 -27.03
N ILE A 158 -2.15 3.81 -26.65
CA ILE A 158 -2.55 4.98 -27.42
C ILE A 158 -1.63 6.17 -27.12
N ASP A 159 -1.29 6.37 -25.84
CA ASP A 159 -0.45 7.45 -25.33
C ASP A 159 0.59 6.90 -24.33
N PRO A 160 1.77 6.47 -24.83
CA PRO A 160 2.81 5.83 -24.01
C PRO A 160 3.48 6.72 -22.96
N ILE A 161 3.19 8.02 -22.98
CA ILE A 161 3.71 9.01 -22.03
C ILE A 161 2.60 9.62 -21.17
N ASN A 162 1.37 9.07 -21.21
CA ASN A 162 0.28 9.59 -20.40
C ASN A 162 0.61 9.54 -18.91
N LYS A 163 0.89 10.69 -18.30
CA LYS A 163 1.31 10.76 -16.89
C LYS A 163 0.32 10.13 -15.92
N TYR A 164 -0.99 10.25 -16.16
CA TYR A 164 -2.01 9.68 -15.28
C TYR A 164 -2.03 8.15 -15.35
N ALA A 165 -1.95 7.58 -16.56
CA ALA A 165 -1.89 6.13 -16.72
C ALA A 165 -0.57 5.54 -16.19
N LEU A 166 0.57 6.22 -16.42
CA LEU A 166 1.86 5.82 -15.84
C LEU A 166 1.85 5.86 -14.30
N THR A 167 1.17 6.85 -13.71
CA THR A 167 1.02 6.98 -12.24
C THR A 167 0.17 5.88 -11.66
N GLU A 168 -0.96 5.57 -12.32
CA GLU A 168 -1.82 4.46 -11.92
C GLU A 168 -1.06 3.13 -12.01
N LEU A 169 -0.27 2.93 -13.07
CA LEU A 169 0.59 1.76 -13.21
C LEU A 169 1.63 1.67 -12.09
N ALA A 170 2.32 2.78 -11.78
CA ALA A 170 3.30 2.83 -10.70
C ALA A 170 2.66 2.52 -9.34
N THR A 171 1.48 3.06 -9.08
CA THR A 171 0.69 2.79 -7.86
C THR A 171 0.35 1.31 -7.75
N LEU A 172 -0.16 0.72 -8.84
CA LEU A 172 -0.44 -0.72 -8.89
C LEU A 172 0.80 -1.56 -8.59
N TRP A 173 1.97 -1.17 -9.12
CA TRP A 173 3.20 -1.91 -8.84
C TRP A 173 3.67 -1.76 -7.39
N LEU A 174 3.45 -0.61 -6.74
CA LEU A 174 3.71 -0.45 -5.32
C LEU A 174 2.75 -1.31 -4.48
N GLU A 175 1.46 -1.31 -4.80
CA GLU A 175 0.45 -2.17 -4.14
C GLU A 175 0.78 -3.67 -4.26
N LEU A 176 1.39 -4.08 -5.37
CA LEU A 176 1.85 -5.44 -5.63
C LEU A 176 3.25 -5.73 -5.07
N GLU A 177 3.83 -4.80 -4.32
CA GLU A 177 5.20 -4.86 -3.78
C GLU A 177 6.25 -5.17 -4.86
N ASN A 178 5.98 -4.78 -6.11
CA ASN A 178 6.89 -4.87 -7.23
C ASN A 178 7.74 -3.60 -7.33
N TYR A 179 8.53 -3.39 -6.29
CA TYR A 179 9.36 -2.21 -6.08
C TYR A 179 10.29 -1.91 -7.26
N LYS A 180 10.81 -2.95 -7.94
CA LYS A 180 11.69 -2.77 -9.11
C LYS A 180 10.98 -2.04 -10.25
N ASN A 181 9.78 -2.47 -10.63
CA ASN A 181 9.05 -1.89 -11.76
C ASN A 181 8.36 -0.58 -11.39
N ALA A 182 7.86 -0.47 -10.17
CA ALA A 182 7.38 0.80 -9.63
C ALA A 182 8.45 1.88 -9.76
N ARG A 183 9.68 1.59 -9.31
CA ARG A 183 10.79 2.53 -9.39
C ARG A 183 11.11 2.96 -10.83
N LEU A 184 11.24 2.02 -11.77
CA LEU A 184 11.56 2.36 -13.17
C LEU A 184 10.49 3.26 -13.81
N LEU A 185 9.22 3.03 -13.49
CA LEU A 185 8.12 3.86 -13.96
C LEU A 185 8.11 5.24 -13.30
N LEU A 186 8.43 5.31 -12.00
CA LEU A 186 8.54 6.58 -11.28
C LEU A 186 9.73 7.41 -11.76
N GLU A 187 10.88 6.79 -12.01
CA GLU A 187 12.04 7.44 -12.64
C GLU A 187 11.66 8.00 -14.02
N LYS A 188 10.99 7.20 -14.86
CA LYS A 188 10.48 7.65 -16.17
C LYS A 188 9.46 8.80 -16.04
N LEU A 189 8.58 8.75 -15.03
CA LEU A 189 7.60 9.81 -14.77
C LEU A 189 8.29 11.12 -14.40
N LEU A 190 9.30 11.07 -13.52
CA LEU A 190 10.06 12.24 -13.10
C LEU A 190 10.95 12.79 -14.23
N ASP A 191 11.50 11.93 -15.09
CA ASP A 191 12.24 12.36 -16.29
C ASP A 191 11.34 13.12 -17.28
N LEU A 192 10.09 12.68 -17.46
CA LEU A 192 9.13 13.30 -18.38
C LEU A 192 8.40 14.50 -17.77
N TYR A 193 8.13 14.45 -16.46
CA TYR A 193 7.29 15.39 -15.72
C TYR A 193 7.92 15.72 -14.36
N PRO A 194 9.03 16.46 -14.33
CA PRO A 194 9.79 16.71 -13.10
C PRO A 194 9.04 17.58 -12.07
N GLU A 195 8.01 18.32 -12.47
CA GLU A 195 7.19 19.13 -11.55
C GLU A 195 5.88 18.42 -11.16
N PHE A 196 5.79 17.11 -11.39
CA PHE A 196 4.56 16.37 -11.14
C PHE A 196 4.51 15.84 -9.71
N THR A 197 3.71 16.51 -8.89
CA THR A 197 3.56 16.21 -7.47
C THR A 197 3.27 14.74 -7.17
N GLU A 198 2.38 14.09 -7.92
CA GLU A 198 2.01 12.69 -7.72
C GLU A 198 3.19 11.73 -7.95
N ALA A 199 4.11 12.05 -8.86
CA ALA A 199 5.30 11.23 -9.09
C ALA A 199 6.26 11.31 -7.89
N HIS A 200 6.50 12.52 -7.36
CA HIS A 200 7.29 12.71 -6.14
C HIS A 200 6.64 12.04 -4.92
N LEU A 201 5.31 12.15 -4.74
CA LEU A 201 4.58 11.45 -3.70
C LEU A 201 4.85 9.93 -3.76
N LEU A 202 4.66 9.32 -4.93
CA LEU A 202 4.84 7.87 -5.10
C LEU A 202 6.30 7.44 -4.98
N MET A 203 7.27 8.27 -5.41
CA MET A 203 8.69 8.00 -5.20
C MET A 203 9.06 8.08 -3.71
N GLY A 204 8.50 9.04 -2.98
CA GLY A 204 8.62 9.11 -1.52
C GLY A 204 8.03 7.87 -0.83
N SER A 205 6.84 7.42 -1.26
CA SER A 205 6.24 6.17 -0.77
C SER A 205 7.09 4.95 -1.10
N TYR A 206 7.64 4.88 -2.32
CA TYR A 206 8.59 3.83 -2.70
C TYR A 206 9.80 3.79 -1.75
N TYR A 207 10.40 4.95 -1.45
CA TYR A 207 11.54 5.03 -0.55
C TYR A 207 11.17 4.69 0.89
N LEU A 208 9.98 5.07 1.38
CA LEU A 208 9.48 4.65 2.69
C LEU A 208 9.39 3.13 2.82
N GLU A 209 8.74 2.46 1.85
CA GLU A 209 8.56 1.00 1.87
C GLU A 209 9.89 0.23 1.73
N ASN A 210 10.93 0.89 1.20
CA ASN A 210 12.28 0.33 1.08
C ASN A 210 13.23 0.83 2.19
N GLU A 211 12.68 1.42 3.26
CA GLU A 211 13.43 1.92 4.43
C GLU A 211 14.53 2.96 4.09
N MET A 212 14.40 3.64 2.95
CA MET A 212 15.31 4.70 2.51
C MET A 212 14.79 6.07 2.96
N PHE A 213 14.73 6.28 4.27
CA PHE A 213 13.95 7.36 4.88
C PHE A 213 14.39 8.77 4.47
N GLU A 214 15.69 9.04 4.36
CA GLU A 214 16.21 10.36 3.96
C GLU A 214 15.79 10.71 2.54
N LYS A 215 15.82 9.74 1.62
CA LYS A 215 15.34 9.95 0.26
C LYS A 215 13.84 10.16 0.21
N ALA A 216 13.08 9.46 1.06
CA ALA A 216 11.64 9.69 1.17
C ALA A 216 11.34 11.13 1.65
N VAL A 217 12.13 11.64 2.60
CA VAL A 217 12.03 13.03 3.05
C VAL A 217 12.23 14.00 1.88
N ASP A 218 13.28 13.82 1.08
CA ASP A 218 13.57 14.68 -0.07
C ASP A 218 12.39 14.72 -1.06
N GLU A 219 11.85 13.56 -1.44
CA GLU A 219 10.73 13.44 -2.39
C GLU A 219 9.43 14.06 -1.84
N PHE A 220 9.12 13.87 -0.55
CA PHE A 220 7.92 14.49 0.04
C PHE A 220 8.07 16.00 0.18
N VAL A 221 9.28 16.50 0.46
CA VAL A 221 9.54 17.94 0.49
C VAL A 221 9.31 18.54 -0.90
N GLU A 222 9.80 17.91 -1.97
CA GLU A 222 9.57 18.37 -3.34
C GLU A 222 8.07 18.34 -3.70
N ALA A 223 7.37 17.26 -3.37
CA ALA A 223 5.93 17.17 -3.57
C ALA A 223 5.16 18.29 -2.83
N ILE A 224 5.57 18.66 -1.62
CA ILE A 224 4.97 19.78 -0.86
C ILE A 224 5.23 21.11 -1.58
N GLN A 225 6.45 21.35 -2.05
CA GLN A 225 6.81 22.60 -2.78
C GLN A 225 6.00 22.77 -4.07
N LEU A 226 5.75 21.67 -4.77
CA LEU A 226 4.97 21.65 -6.02
C LEU A 226 3.45 21.72 -5.78
N THR A 227 2.98 21.49 -4.56
CA THR A 227 1.54 21.49 -4.25
C THR A 227 1.03 22.92 -4.00
N PRO A 228 -0.01 23.37 -4.72
CA PRO A 228 -0.65 24.66 -4.46
C PRO A 228 -1.16 24.79 -3.02
N VAL A 229 -1.02 25.99 -2.43
CA VAL A 229 -1.35 26.27 -1.02
C VAL A 229 -2.84 26.08 -0.68
N GLU A 230 -3.71 26.14 -1.68
CA GLU A 230 -5.15 25.88 -1.61
C GLU A 230 -5.51 24.39 -1.58
N GLU A 231 -4.61 23.49 -2.00
CA GLU A 231 -4.82 22.03 -1.97
C GLU A 231 -4.58 21.46 -0.56
N LYS A 232 -5.30 22.01 0.42
CA LYS A 232 -5.13 21.75 1.85
C LYS A 232 -5.17 20.26 2.23
N ARG A 233 -6.05 19.48 1.62
CA ARG A 233 -6.12 18.02 1.86
C ARG A 233 -4.87 17.30 1.36
N LYS A 234 -4.35 17.67 0.19
CA LYS A 234 -3.15 17.08 -0.39
C LYS A 234 -1.91 17.46 0.40
N LEU A 235 -1.79 18.73 0.79
CA LEU A 235 -0.75 19.19 1.72
C LEU A 235 -0.80 18.45 3.05
N SER A 236 -2.00 18.26 3.62
CA SER A 236 -2.15 17.50 4.86
C SER A 236 -1.64 16.06 4.72
N MET A 237 -2.00 15.38 3.64
CA MET A 237 -1.53 14.02 3.35
C MET A 237 0.00 13.98 3.18
N LEU A 238 0.57 14.92 2.42
CA LEU A 238 2.02 15.01 2.21
C LEU A 238 2.79 15.29 3.50
N TYR A 239 2.33 16.24 4.31
CA TYR A 239 2.91 16.50 5.63
C TYR A 239 2.81 15.28 6.56
N ASN A 240 1.74 14.48 6.44
CA ASN A 240 1.63 13.24 7.19
C ASN A 240 2.70 12.21 6.78
N PHE A 241 2.91 12.00 5.48
CA PHE A 241 3.95 11.10 4.98
C PHE A 241 5.37 11.61 5.27
N LEU A 242 5.60 12.91 5.14
CA LEU A 242 6.85 13.54 5.54
C LEU A 242 7.15 13.31 7.04
N GLY A 243 6.15 13.46 7.91
CA GLY A 243 6.31 13.19 9.32
C GLY A 243 6.67 11.72 9.62
N ILE A 244 6.06 10.78 8.89
CA ILE A 244 6.41 9.34 8.98
C ILE A 244 7.86 9.11 8.53
N ALA A 245 8.27 9.70 7.40
CA ALA A 245 9.64 9.58 6.91
C ALA A 245 10.67 10.15 7.90
N GLN A 246 10.44 11.36 8.38
CA GLN A 246 11.30 12.03 9.37
C GLN A 246 11.38 11.24 10.67
N TRP A 247 10.28 10.65 11.13
CA TRP A 247 10.28 9.84 12.35
C TRP A 247 11.19 8.62 12.21
N ASN A 248 11.10 7.92 11.07
CA ASN A 248 11.92 6.75 10.79
C ASN A 248 13.39 7.09 10.48
N ALA A 249 13.65 8.27 9.91
CA ALA A 249 15.01 8.82 9.76
C ALA A 249 15.65 9.24 11.11
N GLY A 250 14.87 9.34 12.18
CA GLY A 250 15.33 9.75 13.51
C GLY A 250 15.13 11.23 13.83
N ASP A 251 14.66 12.03 12.87
CA ASP A 251 14.37 13.47 12.99
C ASP A 251 13.03 13.72 13.71
N ARG A 252 12.88 13.19 14.93
CA ARG A 252 11.60 13.16 15.65
C ARG A 252 10.97 14.53 15.88
N ILE A 253 11.78 15.58 16.09
CA ILE A 253 11.29 16.95 16.26
C ILE A 253 10.63 17.45 14.97
N LEU A 254 11.28 17.22 13.83
CA LEU A 254 10.72 17.59 12.52
C LEU A 254 9.46 16.78 12.23
N ALA A 255 9.45 15.49 12.57
CA ALA A 255 8.27 14.64 12.42
C ALA A 255 7.03 15.21 13.13
N LEU A 256 7.18 15.59 14.41
CA LEU A 256 6.09 16.22 15.16
C LEU A 256 5.63 17.54 14.53
N LYS A 257 6.56 18.35 14.00
CA LYS A 257 6.23 19.59 13.29
C LYS A 257 5.42 19.30 12.01
N SER A 258 5.84 18.30 11.24
CA SER A 258 5.16 17.88 10.03
C SER A 258 3.75 17.35 10.32
N TRP A 259 3.56 16.50 11.33
CA TRP A 259 2.21 16.06 11.69
C TRP A 259 1.32 17.18 12.23
N LYS A 260 1.87 18.17 12.94
CA LYS A 260 1.13 19.40 13.31
C LYS A 260 0.68 20.18 12.07
N GLN A 261 1.58 20.37 11.09
CA GLN A 261 1.23 20.97 9.80
C GLN A 261 0.16 20.16 9.05
N ALA A 262 0.19 18.84 9.14
CA ALA A 262 -0.85 17.99 8.55
C ALA A 262 -2.23 18.28 9.16
N VAL A 263 -2.33 18.36 10.49
CA VAL A 263 -3.58 18.69 11.20
C VAL A 263 -4.04 20.13 10.94
N GLU A 264 -3.11 21.08 10.84
CA GLU A 264 -3.44 22.48 10.50
C GLU A 264 -4.04 22.61 9.09
N ASN A 265 -3.53 21.86 8.11
CA ASN A 265 -4.06 21.88 6.75
C ASN A 265 -5.38 21.08 6.62
N ASP A 266 -5.53 19.94 7.31
CA ASP A 266 -6.78 19.19 7.40
C ASP A 266 -7.02 18.68 8.83
N PRO A 267 -7.87 19.37 9.62
CA PRO A 267 -8.18 18.95 10.99
C PRO A 267 -8.84 17.57 11.09
N THR A 268 -9.32 17.00 9.99
CA THR A 268 -9.96 15.68 9.94
C THR A 268 -9.01 14.53 9.62
N ASN A 269 -7.72 14.81 9.36
CA ASN A 269 -6.69 13.80 9.08
C ASN A 269 -6.43 12.92 10.31
N LYS A 270 -7.09 11.76 10.36
CA LYS A 270 -7.01 10.82 11.50
C LYS A 270 -5.61 10.28 11.72
N SER A 271 -4.90 9.93 10.64
CA SER A 271 -3.55 9.36 10.74
C SER A 271 -2.57 10.35 11.36
N ALA A 272 -2.66 11.65 11.02
CA ALA A 272 -1.83 12.68 11.64
C ALA A 272 -2.14 12.85 13.14
N HIS A 273 -3.42 12.82 13.53
CA HIS A 273 -3.81 12.84 14.94
C HIS A 273 -3.32 11.60 15.71
N GLU A 274 -3.42 10.43 15.10
CA GLU A 274 -2.94 9.17 15.68
C GLU A 274 -1.42 9.19 15.87
N ASN A 275 -0.67 9.60 14.85
CA ASN A 275 0.78 9.77 14.93
C ASN A 275 1.17 10.77 16.03
N LEU A 276 0.52 11.94 16.11
CA LEU A 276 0.79 12.90 17.19
C LEU A 276 0.50 12.31 18.57
N ARG A 277 -0.62 11.62 18.75
CA ARG A 277 -0.98 10.99 20.02
C ARG A 277 0.04 9.92 20.44
N GLU A 278 0.52 9.14 19.49
CA GLU A 278 1.42 8.01 19.75
C GLU A 278 2.87 8.45 19.95
N CYS A 279 3.30 9.49 19.24
CA CYS A 279 4.68 9.94 19.19
C CYS A 279 4.98 11.21 20.00
N THR A 280 3.98 11.84 20.62
CA THR A 280 4.16 13.02 21.48
C THR A 280 3.97 12.64 22.94
N ASN A 281 4.88 13.09 23.83
CA ASN A 281 4.71 12.95 25.27
C ASN A 281 3.87 14.09 25.87
N GLU A 282 3.64 14.05 27.18
CA GLU A 282 2.84 15.05 27.90
C GLU A 282 3.43 16.48 27.87
N TYR A 283 4.72 16.61 27.54
CA TYR A 283 5.41 17.89 27.38
C TYR A 283 5.29 18.48 25.97
N GLY A 284 4.66 17.78 25.03
CA GLY A 284 4.59 18.19 23.63
C GLY A 284 5.87 17.90 22.83
N MET A 285 6.77 17.08 23.39
CA MET A 285 8.05 16.66 22.81
C MET A 285 7.96 15.23 22.25
N PRO A 286 8.94 14.76 21.46
CA PRO A 286 8.98 13.38 21.01
C PRO A 286 8.94 12.41 22.19
N LYS A 287 8.00 11.46 22.13
CA LYS A 287 7.85 10.43 23.14
C LYS A 287 9.10 9.56 23.23
N ALA A 288 9.63 9.43 24.44
CA ALA A 288 10.74 8.57 24.78
C ALA A 288 10.27 7.11 25.01
N LEU A 289 11.20 6.24 25.42
CA LEU A 289 10.90 4.83 25.69
C LEU A 289 9.98 4.66 26.91
N ASP A 290 10.13 5.54 27.90
CA ASP A 290 9.35 5.58 29.12
C ASP A 290 9.23 7.01 29.66
N GLN A 291 8.39 7.16 30.68
CA GLN A 291 8.08 8.45 31.28
C GLN A 291 9.27 9.11 31.99
N SER A 292 10.21 8.32 32.53
CA SER A 292 11.40 8.84 33.20
C SER A 292 12.29 9.55 32.19
N LEU A 293 12.46 8.96 31.01
CA LEU A 293 13.19 9.58 29.91
C LEU A 293 12.44 10.80 29.33
N ASP A 294 11.12 10.78 29.29
CA ASP A 294 10.33 11.97 28.92
C ASP A 294 10.59 13.14 29.88
N ASP A 295 10.58 12.87 31.19
CA ASP A 295 10.83 13.85 32.24
C ASP A 295 12.28 14.38 32.18
N LEU A 296 13.26 13.51 31.94
CA LEU A 296 14.67 13.87 31.77
C LEU A 296 14.90 14.73 30.51
N PHE A 297 14.33 14.36 29.36
CA PHE A 297 14.45 15.16 28.13
C PHE A 297 13.76 16.52 28.26
N TYR A 298 12.64 16.57 28.98
CA TYR A 298 12.04 17.84 29.34
C TYR A 298 13.01 18.68 30.20
N LEU A 299 13.62 18.09 31.23
CA LEU A 299 14.61 18.76 32.08
C LEU A 299 15.78 19.31 31.25
N PHE A 300 16.36 18.51 30.34
CA PHE A 300 17.39 19.00 29.41
C PHE A 300 16.92 20.23 28.66
N SER A 301 15.74 20.19 28.04
CA SER A 301 15.23 21.32 27.25
C SER A 301 15.08 22.62 28.05
N VAL A 302 14.60 22.55 29.30
CA VAL A 302 14.41 23.75 30.11
C VAL A 302 15.71 24.28 30.69
N LYS A 303 16.64 23.39 31.08
CA LYS A 303 17.92 23.76 31.69
C LYS A 303 18.97 24.21 30.68
N GLU A 304 18.96 23.62 29.50
CA GLU A 304 19.74 24.08 28.35
C GLU A 304 19.38 25.54 28.02
N LYS A 305 18.07 25.83 27.92
CA LYS A 305 17.59 27.19 27.69
C LYS A 305 17.96 28.14 28.83
N GLU A 306 17.80 27.72 30.08
CA GLU A 306 18.19 28.53 31.25
C GLU A 306 19.67 28.91 31.19
N TYR A 307 20.56 27.96 30.89
CA TYR A 307 21.98 28.23 30.71
C TYR A 307 22.25 29.24 29.59
N LEU A 308 21.67 29.02 28.41
CA LEU A 308 21.82 29.90 27.24
C LEU A 308 21.35 31.33 27.55
N ASP A 309 20.22 31.47 28.24
CA ASP A 309 19.69 32.76 28.71
C ASP A 309 20.66 33.44 29.70
N MET A 310 21.27 32.69 30.63
CA MET A 310 22.25 33.22 31.59
C MET A 310 23.51 33.78 30.93
N VAL A 311 23.99 33.13 29.86
CA VAL A 311 25.18 33.59 29.10
C VAL A 311 24.84 34.52 27.94
N GLY A 312 23.55 34.82 27.71
CA GLY A 312 23.09 35.71 26.65
C GLY A 312 23.35 35.17 25.24
N LYS A 313 23.19 33.86 25.04
CA LYS A 313 23.42 33.18 23.74
C LYS A 313 22.17 32.46 23.26
N GLU A 314 22.09 32.26 21.95
CA GLU A 314 21.02 31.48 21.31
C GLU A 314 21.44 30.03 21.01
N TRP A 315 22.74 29.76 20.94
CA TRP A 315 23.31 28.43 20.66
C TRP A 315 24.66 28.23 21.36
N PHE A 316 25.08 26.96 21.48
CA PHE A 316 26.38 26.59 22.00
C PHE A 316 27.49 26.88 20.99
N GLU A 317 28.60 27.44 21.46
CA GLU A 317 29.76 27.76 20.61
C GLU A 317 30.60 26.53 20.25
N SER A 318 30.50 25.46 21.03
CA SER A 318 31.22 24.21 20.79
C SER A 318 30.47 23.01 21.37
N GLU A 319 30.74 21.84 20.81
CA GLU A 319 30.19 20.56 21.27
C GLU A 319 30.63 20.26 22.70
N GLU A 320 31.89 20.57 23.05
CA GLU A 320 32.39 20.38 24.41
C GLU A 320 31.59 21.19 25.42
N LYS A 321 31.16 22.40 25.03
CA LYS A 321 30.35 23.25 25.92
C LYS A 321 28.95 22.71 26.10
N PHE A 322 28.34 22.23 25.02
CA PHE A 322 27.04 21.59 25.06
C PHE A 322 27.07 20.34 25.95
N GLN A 323 28.05 19.46 25.76
CA GLN A 323 28.22 18.26 26.58
C GLN A 323 28.45 18.57 28.05
N ALA A 324 29.27 19.57 28.38
CA ALA A 324 29.47 19.97 29.78
C ALA A 324 28.17 20.44 30.46
N VAL A 325 27.29 21.13 29.73
CA VAL A 325 25.97 21.53 30.25
C VAL A 325 25.05 20.33 30.42
N LEU A 326 25.03 19.40 29.46
CA LEU A 326 24.26 18.16 29.57
C LEU A 326 24.72 17.31 30.77
N GLU A 327 26.03 17.19 31.00
CA GLU A 327 26.58 16.47 32.14
C GLU A 327 26.09 17.05 33.47
N ARG A 328 26.07 18.38 33.62
CA ARG A 328 25.53 19.03 34.84
C ARG A 328 24.04 18.77 35.05
N ILE A 329 23.27 18.76 33.97
CA ILE A 329 21.84 18.48 34.05
C ILE A 329 21.62 17.01 34.43
N GLN A 330 22.40 16.08 33.87
CA GLN A 330 22.35 14.66 34.19
C GLN A 330 22.75 14.40 35.66
N GLU A 331 23.81 15.04 36.15
CA GLU A 331 24.23 14.94 37.56
C GLU A 331 23.12 15.41 38.52
N ALA A 332 22.41 16.50 38.19
CA ALA A 332 21.29 16.98 38.98
C ALA A 332 20.10 16.02 38.97
N TRP A 333 19.85 15.34 37.86
CA TRP A 333 18.85 14.28 37.74
C TRP A 333 19.24 13.05 38.56
N ASP A 334 20.47 12.57 38.43
CA ASP A 334 20.98 11.38 39.13
C ASP A 334 21.08 11.58 40.65
N ALA A 335 21.15 12.84 41.11
CA ALA A 335 21.10 13.19 42.52
C ALA A 335 19.68 13.10 43.14
N LEU A 336 18.63 12.92 42.33
CA LEU A 336 17.27 12.71 42.84
C LEU A 336 17.19 11.41 43.64
N SER A 337 16.68 11.50 44.87
CA SER A 337 16.42 10.32 45.68
C SER A 337 15.28 9.48 45.09
N ASP A 338 15.27 8.17 45.39
CA ASP A 338 14.15 7.27 45.05
C ASP A 338 12.78 7.80 45.51
N ALA A 339 12.75 8.56 46.61
CA ALA A 339 11.52 9.18 47.10
C ALA A 339 11.02 10.29 46.16
N GLN A 340 11.93 11.14 45.66
CA GLN A 340 11.60 12.20 44.70
C GLN A 340 11.20 11.62 43.34
N LEU A 341 11.88 10.58 42.86
CA LEU A 341 11.52 9.91 41.61
C LEU A 341 10.11 9.30 41.69
N ARG A 342 9.78 8.60 42.80
CA ARG A 342 8.43 8.08 43.05
C ARG A 342 7.37 9.17 43.22
N GLU A 343 7.76 10.34 43.72
CA GLU A 343 6.85 11.48 43.82
C GLU A 343 6.58 12.06 42.43
N LEU A 344 7.62 12.23 41.62
CA LEU A 344 7.54 12.70 40.23
C LEU A 344 6.61 11.81 39.39
N GLU A 345 6.70 10.49 39.52
CA GLU A 345 5.79 9.53 38.86
C GLU A 345 4.31 9.74 39.18
N ARG A 346 3.99 10.33 40.34
CA ARG A 346 2.61 10.56 40.81
C ARG A 346 2.09 11.96 40.54
N MET A 347 2.98 12.88 40.17
CA MET A 347 2.64 14.27 39.85
C MET A 347 1.83 14.33 38.54
N SER A 348 0.90 15.28 38.48
CA SER A 348 0.34 15.72 37.21
C SER A 348 1.41 16.41 36.35
N THR A 349 1.21 16.46 35.03
CA THR A 349 2.13 17.12 34.10
C THR A 349 2.48 18.55 34.53
N ALA A 350 1.50 19.32 35.03
CA ALA A 350 1.71 20.69 35.50
C ALA A 350 2.60 20.76 36.75
N GLU A 351 2.46 19.82 37.67
CA GLU A 351 3.30 19.72 38.87
C GLU A 351 4.72 19.32 38.50
N LYS A 352 4.89 18.35 37.58
CA LYS A 352 6.21 17.94 37.07
C LYS A 352 6.95 19.10 36.41
N VAL A 353 6.26 19.86 35.55
CA VAL A 353 6.83 21.05 34.91
C VAL A 353 7.41 22.01 35.94
N VAL A 354 6.63 22.34 36.98
CA VAL A 354 7.07 23.24 38.06
C VAL A 354 8.25 22.65 38.84
N PHE A 355 8.21 21.35 39.12
CA PHE A 355 9.28 20.65 39.83
C PHE A 355 10.60 20.69 39.04
N LEU A 356 10.58 20.27 37.77
CA LEU A 356 11.76 20.15 36.91
C LEU A 356 12.37 21.54 36.59
N GLN A 357 11.53 22.55 36.37
CA GLN A 357 12.01 23.93 36.21
C GLN A 357 12.74 24.45 37.45
N LYS A 358 12.30 24.06 38.65
CA LYS A 358 12.91 24.48 39.92
C LYS A 358 14.07 23.60 40.36
N LEU A 359 14.35 22.50 39.69
CA LEU A 359 15.46 21.62 40.03
C LEU A 359 16.78 22.42 39.91
N PRO A 360 17.57 22.54 40.99
CA PRO A 360 18.79 23.34 40.95
C PRO A 360 19.85 22.61 40.11
N VAL A 361 20.43 23.31 39.16
CA VAL A 361 21.60 22.87 38.39
C VAL A 361 22.67 23.95 38.54
N ASP A 362 23.86 23.55 39.00
CA ASP A 362 24.97 24.48 39.17
C ASP A 362 25.77 24.57 37.88
N PHE A 363 25.74 25.74 37.24
CA PHE A 363 26.52 26.07 36.06
C PHE A 363 27.71 27.01 36.36
N SER A 364 27.98 27.30 37.64
CA SER A 364 28.92 28.37 38.05
C SER A 364 30.35 28.19 37.54
N ASP A 365 30.77 26.96 37.30
CA ASP A 365 32.08 26.60 36.77
C ASP A 365 32.13 26.60 35.23
N LEU A 366 30.99 26.80 34.56
CA LEU A 366 30.85 26.87 33.11
C LEU A 366 30.71 28.31 32.58
N PHE A 367 31.03 29.34 33.36
CA PHE A 367 31.01 30.73 32.90
C PHE A 367 32.37 31.22 32.37
#